data_AF-A0A8X8C6P8-F1
#
_entry.id   AF-A0A8X8C6P8-F1
#
_cell.length_a   1.000
_cell.length_b   1.000
_cell.length_c   1.000
_cell.angle_alpha   90.00
_cell.angle_beta   90.00
_cell.angle_gamma   90.00
#
_symmetry.space_group_name_H-M   'P 1'
#
loop_
_entity.id
_entity.type
_entity.pdbx_description
1 polymer ?
#
loop_
_entity_poly.entity_id
_entity_poly.type
_entity_poly.pdbx_seq_one_letter_code
_entity_poly.pdbx_strand_id
1 'polypeptide(L)'
;MEDGEMYSMMKVWLSIFASLTYCYIIGKMIPKGVTRLLCVLPIVCLFLLLPLELTSIHFGGMTSFCVAWLANFKLLLFAFGKGPLCLDPKISFGRFVSVACFPIKVLQIPPQKPNLNGHGHENQAQKSNLNGQDRQKLISTKGPRKSFLNYATKGLLLAMVVASYDYSDYIHPKIIWLLYCFHIYFFLDIFLAMLASVVRTLSGLELEPQFNDPYLSTSLQDFWGRRWNLMVTSILRPIAYDPILYTCKNFIGRRWAQGIAILGTFLVSALMHELIFYYLGRAKPTWEVTWFFLLHGVCLPVEITLKRAVNGRWQIPRPMQTILTIGFVIATGFWLFFPPFLACKAGVRAIEEYAAVREYLKEAGHAYFPWIFQQI
;
A
#
# COMPACT_ATOMS: atom_id res chain seq x y z
N MET A 1 -21.97 -2.69 -21.84
CA MET A 1 -21.52 -3.07 -20.48
C MET A 1 -20.65 -1.96 -19.89
N GLU A 2 -19.77 -1.36 -20.68
CA GLU A 2 -18.86 -0.27 -20.29
C GLU A 2 -19.56 1.00 -19.76
N ASP A 3 -20.67 1.42 -20.37
CA ASP A 3 -21.40 2.63 -19.92
C ASP A 3 -21.94 2.52 -18.49
N GLY A 4 -22.39 1.32 -18.09
CA GLY A 4 -22.91 1.05 -16.75
C GLY A 4 -21.81 1.05 -15.69
N GLU A 5 -20.63 0.56 -16.04
CA GLU A 5 -19.47 0.54 -15.15
C GLU A 5 -18.90 1.94 -14.92
N MET A 6 -18.75 2.75 -15.97
CA MET A 6 -18.31 4.14 -15.84
C MET A 6 -19.29 4.97 -15.00
N TYR A 7 -20.60 4.73 -15.15
CA TYR A 7 -21.61 5.33 -14.30
C TYR A 7 -21.46 4.91 -12.83
N SER A 8 -21.30 3.61 -12.55
CA SER A 8 -21.04 3.10 -11.19
C SER A 8 -19.76 3.68 -10.60
N MET A 9 -18.69 3.78 -11.38
CA MET A 9 -17.43 4.40 -10.98
C MET A 9 -17.65 5.87 -10.58
N MET A 10 -18.34 6.65 -11.41
CA MET A 10 -18.65 8.05 -11.11
C MET A 10 -19.45 8.17 -9.80
N LYS A 11 -20.51 7.36 -9.64
CA LYS A 11 -21.35 7.33 -8.43
C LYS A 11 -20.53 6.99 -7.18
N VAL A 12 -19.65 6.00 -7.27
CA VAL A 12 -18.76 5.58 -6.18
C VAL A 12 -17.83 6.72 -5.77
N TRP A 13 -17.13 7.33 -6.74
CA TRP A 13 -16.18 8.41 -6.42
C TRP A 13 -16.87 9.68 -5.92
N LEU A 14 -18.03 10.06 -6.47
CA LEU A 14 -18.84 11.14 -5.92
C LEU A 14 -19.25 10.87 -4.47
N SER A 15 -19.65 9.64 -4.15
CA SER A 15 -19.97 9.23 -2.78
C SER A 15 -18.77 9.32 -1.84
N ILE A 16 -17.57 8.96 -2.33
CA ILE A 16 -16.31 9.11 -1.59
C ILE A 16 -16.02 10.59 -1.30
N PHE A 17 -16.12 11.47 -2.30
CA PHE A 17 -15.89 12.90 -2.12
C PHE A 17 -16.87 13.52 -1.13
N ALA A 18 -18.17 13.20 -1.22
CA ALA A 18 -19.18 13.65 -0.29
C ALA A 18 -18.89 13.18 1.14
N SER A 19 -18.52 11.91 1.30
CA SER A 19 -18.18 11.29 2.59
C SER A 19 -16.94 11.92 3.25
N LEU A 20 -15.91 12.23 2.45
CA LEU A 20 -14.71 12.89 2.95
C LEU A 20 -14.96 14.36 3.30
N THR A 21 -15.86 15.02 2.57
CA THR A 21 -16.33 16.37 2.91
C THR A 21 -17.01 16.38 4.27
N TYR A 22 -17.91 15.41 4.50
CA TYR A 22 -18.52 15.21 5.81
C TYR A 22 -17.47 14.97 6.91
N CYS A 23 -16.52 14.05 6.70
CA CYS A 23 -15.46 13.76 7.68
C CYS A 23 -14.59 14.98 7.99
N TYR A 24 -14.28 15.80 6.98
CA TYR A 24 -13.51 17.04 7.14
C TYR A 24 -14.25 18.07 8.01
N ILE A 25 -15.55 18.25 7.80
CA ILE A 25 -16.40 19.14 8.60
C ILE A 25 -16.50 18.63 10.04
N ILE A 26 -16.78 17.34 10.23
CA ILE A 26 -16.85 16.70 11.54
C ILE A 26 -15.53 16.83 12.31
N GLY A 27 -14.38 16.73 11.63
CA GLY A 27 -13.07 16.93 12.25
C GLY A 27 -12.86 18.30 12.88
N LYS A 28 -13.51 19.34 12.35
CA LYS A 28 -13.45 20.71 12.85
C LYS A 28 -14.48 20.96 13.97
N MET A 29 -15.63 20.28 13.91
CA MET A 29 -16.73 20.50 14.84
C MET A 29 -16.63 19.62 16.10
N ILE A 30 -16.20 18.37 15.96
CA ILE A 30 -16.24 17.38 17.03
C ILE A 30 -14.81 17.11 17.52
N PRO A 31 -14.53 17.13 18.83
CA PRO A 31 -13.19 16.85 19.38
C PRO A 31 -12.74 15.42 19.08
N LYS A 32 -11.42 15.19 19.10
CA LYS A 32 -10.82 13.86 18.91
C LYS A 32 -11.26 12.90 20.03
N GLY A 33 -11.53 11.65 19.69
CA GLY A 33 -11.96 10.62 20.64
C GLY A 33 -13.11 9.77 20.12
N VAL A 34 -13.81 9.12 21.05
CA VAL A 34 -14.87 8.13 20.74
C VAL A 34 -16.05 8.78 20.02
N THR A 35 -16.45 10.00 20.39
CA THR A 35 -17.56 10.71 19.71
C THR A 35 -17.27 10.92 18.22
N ARG A 36 -16.04 11.34 17.89
CA ARG A 36 -15.62 11.49 16.49
C ARG A 36 -15.57 10.15 15.77
N LEU A 37 -15.15 9.08 16.45
CA LEU A 37 -15.18 7.73 15.90
C LEU A 37 -16.61 7.30 15.53
N LEU A 38 -17.58 7.51 16.43
CA LEU A 38 -18.98 7.17 16.18
C LEU A 38 -19.55 7.92 14.97
N CYS A 39 -19.18 9.19 14.78
CA CYS A 39 -19.61 9.95 13.59
C CYS A 39 -18.93 9.48 12.30
N VAL A 40 -17.69 9.00 12.37
CA VAL A 40 -16.93 8.52 11.20
C VAL A 40 -17.27 7.06 10.84
N LEU A 41 -17.77 6.27 11.79
CA LEU A 41 -18.06 4.84 11.60
C LEU A 41 -19.05 4.54 10.45
N PRO A 42 -20.15 5.29 10.25
CA PRO A 42 -21.03 5.10 9.09
C PRO A 42 -20.29 5.26 7.76
N ILE A 43 -19.33 6.20 7.69
CA ILE A 43 -18.50 6.40 6.50
C ILE A 43 -17.53 5.24 6.30
N VAL A 44 -16.97 4.71 7.37
CA VAL A 44 -16.10 3.53 7.31
C VAL A 44 -16.87 2.33 6.76
N CYS A 45 -18.10 2.10 7.23
CA CYS A 45 -18.97 1.05 6.70
C CYS A 45 -19.29 1.28 5.22
N LEU A 46 -19.64 2.51 4.84
CA LEU A 46 -19.90 2.85 3.44
C LEU A 46 -18.67 2.56 2.56
N PHE A 47 -17.47 2.92 3.00
CA PHE A 47 -16.22 2.69 2.25
C PHE A 47 -15.89 1.21 2.07
N LEU A 48 -16.38 0.33 2.94
CA LEU A 48 -16.32 -1.13 2.73
C LEU A 48 -17.33 -1.60 1.68
N LEU A 49 -18.49 -0.95 1.56
CA LEU A 49 -19.52 -1.38 0.61
C LEU A 49 -19.27 -0.87 -0.81
N LEU A 50 -18.71 0.34 -0.97
CA LEU A 50 -18.54 0.99 -2.27
C LEU A 50 -17.78 0.17 -3.33
N PRO A 51 -16.69 -0.58 -3.02
CA PRO A 51 -16.04 -1.43 -4.01
C PRO A 51 -16.93 -2.54 -4.58
N LEU A 52 -18.02 -2.93 -3.89
CA LEU A 52 -18.96 -3.94 -4.36
C LEU A 52 -19.86 -3.46 -5.51
N GLU A 53 -19.91 -2.16 -5.77
CA GLU A 53 -20.63 -1.58 -6.91
C GLU A 53 -19.82 -1.66 -8.21
N LEU A 54 -18.53 -2.03 -8.13
CA LEU A 54 -17.62 -2.13 -9.27
C LEU A 54 -17.40 -3.60 -9.66
N THR A 55 -17.47 -3.87 -10.96
CA THR A 55 -17.27 -5.21 -11.51
C THR A 55 -15.84 -5.40 -12.01
N SER A 56 -15.22 -4.38 -12.58
CA SER A 56 -13.86 -4.38 -13.10
C SER A 56 -12.85 -4.70 -12.00
N ILE A 57 -11.87 -5.51 -12.36
CA ILE A 57 -10.77 -5.90 -11.51
C ILE A 57 -9.86 -4.73 -11.24
N HIS A 58 -9.52 -3.94 -12.27
CA HIS A 58 -8.64 -2.81 -12.09
C HIS A 58 -9.33 -1.69 -11.28
N PHE A 59 -10.57 -1.33 -11.59
CA PHE A 59 -11.29 -0.29 -10.85
C PHE A 59 -11.74 -0.73 -9.45
N GLY A 60 -12.24 -1.95 -9.31
CA GLY A 60 -12.62 -2.54 -8.02
C GLY A 60 -11.41 -2.80 -7.12
N GLY A 61 -10.32 -3.32 -7.68
CA GLY A 61 -9.05 -3.51 -6.97
C GLY A 61 -8.43 -2.19 -6.50
N MET A 62 -8.44 -1.16 -7.35
CA MET A 62 -7.98 0.18 -6.99
C MET A 62 -8.81 0.78 -5.84
N THR A 63 -10.13 0.79 -6.01
CA THR A 63 -11.04 1.40 -5.05
C THR A 63 -10.97 0.65 -3.72
N SER A 64 -10.88 -0.68 -3.75
CA SER A 64 -10.74 -1.47 -2.53
C SER A 64 -9.44 -1.17 -1.78
N PHE A 65 -8.30 -1.10 -2.49
CA PHE A 65 -7.01 -0.79 -1.88
C PHE A 65 -6.98 0.66 -1.33
N CYS A 66 -7.36 1.65 -2.13
CA CYS A 66 -7.27 3.05 -1.76
C CYS A 66 -8.32 3.46 -0.71
N VAL A 67 -9.55 2.97 -0.84
CA VAL A 67 -10.70 3.45 -0.05
C VAL A 67 -11.01 2.49 1.09
N ALA A 68 -11.38 1.24 0.76
CA ALA A 68 -11.79 0.26 1.77
C ALA A 68 -10.67 -0.08 2.75
N TRP A 69 -9.41 -0.04 2.30
CA TRP A 69 -8.25 -0.26 3.17
C TRP A 69 -7.60 1.04 3.64
N LEU A 70 -6.92 1.78 2.76
CA LEU A 70 -6.10 2.91 3.18
C LEU A 70 -6.91 4.08 3.76
N ALA A 71 -7.97 4.53 3.09
CA ALA A 71 -8.77 5.65 3.56
C ALA A 71 -9.46 5.32 4.89
N ASN A 72 -10.04 4.12 5.02
CA ASN A 72 -10.63 3.65 6.28
C ASN A 72 -9.63 3.67 7.43
N PHE A 73 -8.43 3.15 7.23
CA PHE A 73 -7.42 3.12 8.30
C PHE A 73 -6.99 4.54 8.68
N LYS A 74 -6.87 5.45 7.72
CA LYS A 74 -6.57 6.85 7.99
C LYS A 74 -7.72 7.55 8.72
N LEU A 75 -8.97 7.27 8.36
CA LEU A 75 -10.17 7.82 9.03
C LEU A 75 -10.30 7.33 10.47
N LEU A 76 -10.02 6.04 10.73
CA LEU A 76 -9.98 5.49 12.08
C LEU A 76 -8.89 6.15 12.93
N LEU A 77 -7.69 6.36 12.37
CA LEU A 77 -6.63 7.10 13.07
C LEU A 77 -7.01 8.57 13.30
N PHE A 78 -7.65 9.20 12.31
CA PHE A 78 -8.15 10.58 12.37
C PHE A 78 -9.17 10.79 13.48
N ALA A 79 -10.02 9.81 13.75
CA ALA A 79 -10.97 9.85 14.86
C ALA A 79 -10.26 10.09 16.21
N PHE A 80 -9.06 9.53 16.39
CA PHE A 80 -8.23 9.67 17.59
C PHE A 80 -7.16 10.77 17.49
N GLY A 81 -7.18 11.60 16.44
CA GLY A 81 -6.19 12.64 16.23
C GLY A 81 -4.79 12.12 15.88
N LYS A 82 -4.71 10.92 15.29
CA LYS A 82 -3.46 10.27 14.87
C LYS A 82 -3.42 10.14 13.35
N GLY A 83 -2.26 9.77 12.81
CA GLY A 83 -2.09 9.45 11.40
C GLY A 83 -1.98 10.68 10.50
N PRO A 84 -1.93 10.46 9.17
CA PRO A 84 -1.52 11.49 8.21
C PRO A 84 -2.53 12.62 8.04
N LEU A 85 -3.81 12.38 8.36
CA LEU A 85 -4.89 13.37 8.23
C LEU A 85 -4.88 14.43 9.35
N CYS A 86 -4.13 14.22 10.43
CA CYS A 86 -4.03 15.15 11.56
C CYS A 86 -2.66 15.81 11.70
N LEU A 87 -1.73 15.57 10.77
CA LEU A 87 -0.36 16.10 10.85
C LEU A 87 -0.30 17.63 10.72
N ASP A 88 -1.23 18.22 9.98
CA ASP A 88 -1.32 19.66 9.74
C ASP A 88 -2.65 20.19 10.33
N PRO A 89 -2.61 20.99 11.41
CA PRO A 89 -3.80 21.59 12.01
C PRO A 89 -4.58 22.50 11.04
N LYS A 90 -3.94 22.98 9.97
CA LYS A 90 -4.52 23.84 8.93
C LYS A 90 -4.59 23.13 7.57
N ILE A 91 -4.73 21.80 7.58
CA ILE A 91 -4.87 21.02 6.34
C ILE A 91 -6.00 21.58 5.48
N SER A 92 -5.69 21.95 4.23
CA SER A 92 -6.71 22.38 3.27
C SER A 92 -7.61 21.21 2.88
N PHE A 93 -8.84 21.51 2.44
CA PHE A 93 -9.79 20.47 2.04
C PHE A 93 -9.24 19.54 0.95
N GLY A 94 -8.67 20.11 -0.13
CA GLY A 94 -8.06 19.32 -1.20
C GLY A 94 -6.93 18.41 -0.70
N ARG A 95 -6.10 18.92 0.22
CA ARG A 95 -5.03 18.12 0.83
C ARG A 95 -5.57 17.00 1.71
N PHE A 96 -6.65 17.25 2.47
CA PHE A 96 -7.32 16.24 3.27
C PHE A 96 -7.86 15.10 2.41
N VAL A 97 -8.56 15.43 1.33
CA VAL A 97 -9.12 14.44 0.39
C VAL A 97 -8.00 13.65 -0.29
N SER A 98 -6.97 14.33 -0.81
CA SER A 98 -5.81 13.66 -1.42
C SER A 98 -5.14 12.69 -0.46
N VAL A 99 -4.86 13.13 0.78
CA VAL A 99 -4.22 12.30 1.81
C VAL A 99 -5.11 11.14 2.24
N ALA A 100 -6.44 11.31 2.25
CA ALA A 100 -7.35 10.21 2.58
C ALA A 100 -7.34 9.14 1.49
N CYS A 101 -7.63 9.52 0.24
CA CYS A 101 -7.81 8.59 -0.88
C CYS A 101 -6.51 7.92 -1.35
N PHE A 102 -5.39 8.64 -1.35
CA PHE A 102 -4.20 8.18 -2.06
C PHE A 102 -3.09 7.70 -1.12
N PRO A 103 -2.19 6.80 -1.56
CA PRO A 103 -1.08 6.26 -0.79
C PRO A 103 0.03 7.31 -0.58
N ILE A 104 -0.31 8.43 0.05
CA ILE A 104 0.57 9.57 0.32
C ILE A 104 1.11 9.45 1.72
N LYS A 105 2.43 9.52 1.83
CA LYS A 105 3.11 9.79 3.09
C LYS A 105 3.51 11.27 3.08
N VAL A 106 2.82 12.08 3.88
CA VAL A 106 3.19 13.49 4.05
C VAL A 106 4.49 13.53 4.87
N LEU A 107 5.61 13.82 4.22
CA LEU A 107 6.86 14.14 4.90
C LEU A 107 6.61 15.37 5.79
N GLN A 108 6.99 15.28 7.07
CA GLN A 108 6.75 16.31 8.07
C GLN A 108 7.24 17.68 7.57
N ILE A 109 6.33 18.66 7.51
CA ILE A 109 6.73 20.06 7.45
C ILE A 109 7.32 20.39 8.83
N PRO A 110 8.53 20.99 8.93
CA PRO A 110 9.06 21.40 10.22
C PRO A 110 8.07 22.36 10.90
N PRO A 111 7.87 22.28 12.22
CA PRO A 111 7.08 23.29 12.93
C PRO A 111 7.70 24.67 12.67
N GLN A 112 6.89 25.62 12.20
CA GLN A 112 7.27 27.03 12.17
C GLN A 112 7.74 27.43 13.58
N LYS A 113 8.97 27.96 13.68
CA LYS A 113 9.45 28.56 14.92
C LYS A 113 8.43 29.62 15.36
N PRO A 114 7.98 29.63 16.62
CA PRO A 114 7.33 30.81 17.17
C PRO A 114 8.36 31.94 17.12
N ASN A 115 8.00 33.07 16.51
CA ASN A 115 8.74 34.32 16.71
C ASN A 115 8.60 34.71 18.18
N LEU A 116 9.58 34.36 18.99
CA LEU A 116 9.75 34.88 20.34
C LEU A 116 10.70 36.08 20.25
N ASN A 117 10.10 37.26 20.03
CA ASN A 117 10.68 38.50 20.53
C ASN A 117 10.24 38.63 21.99
N GLY A 118 11.16 38.43 22.92
CA GLY A 118 10.91 38.61 24.35
C GLY A 118 12.14 38.22 25.15
N HIS A 119 12.86 39.23 25.64
CA HIS A 119 13.95 39.08 26.61
C HIS A 119 13.47 38.39 27.89
N GLY A 120 14.28 37.46 28.41
CA GLY A 120 14.08 36.84 29.72
C GLY A 120 15.16 35.79 29.98
N HIS A 121 16.12 36.14 30.81
CA HIS A 121 17.21 35.29 31.29
C HIS A 121 16.70 34.13 32.17
N GLU A 122 17.52 33.07 32.22
CA GLU A 122 17.59 32.00 33.25
C GLU A 122 16.59 30.82 33.20
N ASN A 123 17.03 29.70 32.62
CA ASN A 123 17.54 28.56 33.41
C ASN A 123 17.97 27.43 32.47
N GLN A 124 19.29 27.23 32.39
CA GLN A 124 19.95 26.32 31.46
C GLN A 124 20.46 25.10 32.23
N ALA A 125 19.61 24.11 32.42
CA ALA A 125 20.04 22.76 32.79
C ALA A 125 19.07 21.75 32.17
N GLN A 126 19.64 20.74 31.49
CA GLN A 126 18.94 19.60 30.87
C GLN A 126 18.37 19.78 29.45
N LYS A 127 19.22 20.27 28.53
CA LYS A 127 19.11 19.98 27.08
C LYS A 127 20.43 19.40 26.59
N SER A 128 20.68 18.13 26.92
CA SER A 128 21.84 17.40 26.39
C SER A 128 21.56 16.91 24.96
N ASN A 129 22.14 17.65 24.00
CA ASN A 129 22.80 17.17 22.79
C ASN A 129 22.04 16.18 21.89
N LEU A 130 21.20 16.72 21.00
CA LEU A 130 21.12 16.21 19.63
C LEU A 130 21.88 17.20 18.73
N ASN A 131 23.04 16.77 18.23
CA ASN A 131 23.88 17.55 17.35
C ASN A 131 23.12 17.94 16.07
N GLY A 132 23.35 19.14 15.56
CA GLY A 132 22.74 19.64 14.31
C GLY A 132 23.00 18.74 13.10
N GLN A 133 24.06 17.93 13.13
CA GLN A 133 24.33 16.91 12.11
C GLN A 133 23.33 15.75 12.11
N ASP A 134 22.76 15.35 13.25
CA ASP A 134 21.73 14.30 13.31
C ASP A 134 20.38 14.79 12.78
N ARG A 135 20.07 16.08 12.95
CA ARG A 135 18.92 16.72 12.30
C ARG A 135 19.09 16.79 10.78
N GLN A 136 20.28 17.11 10.28
CA GLN A 136 20.56 17.09 8.84
C GLN A 136 20.50 15.64 8.28
N LYS A 137 20.96 14.66 9.05
CA LYS A 137 20.95 13.23 8.67
C LYS A 137 19.53 12.65 8.62
N LEU A 138 18.62 13.13 9.47
CA LEU A 138 17.20 12.76 9.43
C LEU A 138 16.46 13.37 8.21
N ILE A 139 16.93 14.52 7.71
CA ILE A 139 16.39 15.21 6.52
C ILE A 139 17.01 14.66 5.21
N SER A 140 18.12 13.93 5.30
CA SER A 140 18.89 13.44 4.14
C SER A 140 18.63 12.00 3.72
N THR A 141 17.62 11.30 4.25
CA THR A 141 17.17 10.04 3.61
C THR A 141 16.23 10.34 2.44
N LYS A 142 16.73 11.08 1.45
CA LYS A 142 16.19 11.03 0.09
C LYS A 142 16.45 9.61 -0.41
N GLY A 143 15.46 8.73 -0.33
CA GLY A 143 15.51 7.48 -1.08
C GLY A 143 15.80 7.81 -2.56
N PRO A 144 16.58 6.99 -3.27
CA PRO A 144 16.93 7.28 -4.65
C PRO A 144 15.63 7.45 -5.45
N ARG A 145 15.43 8.63 -6.05
CA ARG A 145 14.32 8.85 -6.99
C ARG A 145 14.51 7.81 -8.09
N LYS A 146 13.60 6.84 -8.19
CA LYS A 146 13.58 5.93 -9.34
C LYS A 146 13.46 6.79 -10.59
N SER A 147 14.42 6.66 -11.50
CA SER A 147 14.44 7.39 -12.76
C SER A 147 13.19 7.05 -13.58
N PHE A 148 12.71 7.99 -14.39
CA PHE A 148 11.65 7.74 -15.39
C PHE A 148 11.95 6.47 -16.21
N LEU A 149 13.23 6.23 -16.53
CA LEU A 149 13.70 5.03 -17.22
C LEU A 149 13.35 3.73 -16.48
N ASN A 150 13.40 3.71 -15.14
CA ASN A 150 13.05 2.51 -14.36
C ASN A 150 11.57 2.14 -14.55
N TYR A 151 10.69 3.14 -14.53
CA TYR A 151 9.26 2.92 -14.78
C TYR A 151 8.97 2.59 -16.24
N ALA A 152 9.66 3.21 -17.19
CA ALA A 152 9.55 2.87 -18.61
C ALA A 152 9.97 1.42 -18.88
N THR A 153 11.11 0.98 -18.31
CA THR A 153 11.55 -0.43 -18.41
C THR A 153 10.55 -1.38 -17.77
N LYS A 154 9.99 -1.05 -16.61
CA LYS A 154 8.93 -1.86 -15.97
C LYS A 154 7.65 -1.91 -16.80
N GLY A 155 7.27 -0.81 -17.44
CA GLY A 155 6.14 -0.77 -18.38
C GLY A 155 6.35 -1.68 -19.56
N LEU A 156 7.56 -1.67 -20.15
CA LEU A 156 7.93 -2.61 -21.21
C LEU A 156 7.90 -4.06 -20.73
N LEU A 157 8.46 -4.34 -19.54
CA LEU A 157 8.42 -5.68 -18.94
C LEU A 157 6.98 -6.15 -18.69
N LEU A 158 6.10 -5.27 -18.20
CA LEU A 158 4.69 -5.57 -18.02
C LEU A 158 4.01 -5.87 -19.36
N ALA A 159 4.26 -5.07 -20.39
CA ALA A 159 3.73 -5.31 -21.73
C ALA A 159 4.18 -6.66 -22.31
N MET A 160 5.45 -7.04 -22.12
CA MET A 160 5.97 -8.35 -22.53
C MET A 160 5.31 -9.51 -21.75
N VAL A 161 5.10 -9.34 -20.43
CA VAL A 161 4.37 -10.34 -19.62
C VAL A 161 2.93 -10.47 -20.09
N VAL A 162 2.25 -9.36 -20.37
CA VAL A 162 0.87 -9.39 -20.89
C VAL A 162 0.83 -10.10 -22.25
N ALA A 163 1.74 -9.77 -23.17
CA ALA A 163 1.83 -10.43 -24.47
C ALA A 163 2.13 -11.94 -24.36
N SER A 164 2.90 -12.37 -23.34
CA SER A 164 3.17 -13.80 -23.14
C SER A 164 1.92 -14.62 -22.80
N TYR A 165 0.84 -14.01 -22.30
CA TYR A 165 -0.40 -14.73 -22.00
C TYR A 165 -1.12 -15.22 -23.27
N ASP A 166 -0.90 -14.57 -24.42
CA ASP A 166 -1.41 -15.04 -25.72
C ASP A 166 -0.85 -16.43 -26.09
N TYR A 167 0.29 -16.82 -25.49
CA TYR A 167 0.93 -18.13 -25.66
C TYR A 167 0.79 -19.03 -24.44
N SER A 168 -0.15 -18.71 -23.53
CA SER A 168 -0.30 -19.43 -22.26
C SER A 168 -0.56 -20.93 -22.43
N ASP A 169 -1.23 -21.35 -23.50
CA ASP A 169 -1.49 -22.76 -23.82
C ASP A 169 -0.21 -23.59 -24.01
N TYR A 170 0.89 -22.95 -24.41
CA TYR A 170 2.19 -23.61 -24.66
C TYR A 170 3.14 -23.52 -23.46
N ILE A 171 2.78 -22.76 -22.43
CA ILE A 171 3.63 -22.46 -21.28
C ILE A 171 3.24 -23.36 -20.10
N HIS A 172 4.23 -23.99 -19.47
CA HIS A 172 3.99 -24.83 -18.30
C HIS A 172 3.27 -24.03 -17.18
N PRO A 173 2.21 -24.57 -16.53
CA PRO A 173 1.39 -23.81 -15.57
C PRO A 173 2.16 -23.10 -14.45
N LYS A 174 3.21 -23.73 -13.91
CA LYS A 174 4.07 -23.10 -12.88
C LYS A 174 4.84 -21.86 -13.37
N ILE A 175 5.17 -21.81 -14.67
CA ILE A 175 5.80 -20.63 -15.28
C ILE A 175 4.76 -19.51 -15.38
N ILE A 176 3.50 -19.83 -15.72
CA ILE A 176 2.40 -18.85 -15.72
C ILE A 176 2.21 -18.24 -14.32
N TRP A 177 2.30 -19.05 -13.26
CA TRP A 177 2.23 -18.53 -11.89
C TRP A 177 3.37 -17.56 -11.57
N LEU A 178 4.58 -17.86 -12.04
CA LEU A 178 5.72 -16.96 -11.92
C LEU A 178 5.51 -15.67 -12.72
N LEU A 179 4.94 -15.75 -13.93
CA LEU A 179 4.57 -14.58 -14.73
C LEU A 179 3.54 -13.72 -14.00
N TYR A 180 2.56 -14.32 -13.31
CA TYR A 180 1.62 -13.57 -12.47
C TYR A 180 2.31 -12.85 -11.30
N CYS A 181 3.35 -13.43 -10.67
CA CYS A 181 4.13 -12.70 -9.66
C CYS A 181 4.71 -11.40 -10.22
N PHE A 182 5.33 -11.48 -11.40
CA PHE A 182 5.92 -10.32 -12.07
C PHE A 182 4.86 -9.33 -12.51
N HIS A 183 3.74 -9.82 -13.06
CA HIS A 183 2.60 -9.00 -13.45
C HIS A 183 2.10 -8.17 -12.26
N ILE A 184 1.73 -8.81 -11.14
CA ILE A 184 1.21 -8.14 -9.95
C ILE A 184 2.21 -7.09 -9.45
N TYR A 185 3.50 -7.44 -9.37
CA TYR A 185 4.53 -6.50 -8.92
C TYR A 185 4.67 -5.28 -9.84
N PHE A 186 4.84 -5.48 -11.15
CA PHE A 186 5.03 -4.38 -12.10
C PHE A 186 3.78 -3.52 -12.20
N PHE A 187 2.60 -4.13 -12.26
CA PHE A 187 1.33 -3.42 -12.26
C PHE A 187 1.21 -2.53 -11.03
N LEU A 188 1.36 -3.08 -9.82
CA LEU A 188 1.24 -2.30 -8.58
C LEU A 188 2.28 -1.19 -8.48
N ASP A 189 3.55 -1.42 -8.84
CA ASP A 189 4.61 -0.40 -8.75
C ASP A 189 4.37 0.74 -9.74
N ILE A 190 4.05 0.45 -11.01
CA ILE A 190 3.73 1.47 -12.03
C ILE A 190 2.47 2.23 -11.63
N PHE A 191 1.43 1.51 -11.22
CA PHE A 191 0.15 2.10 -10.88
C PHE A 191 0.23 3.06 -9.71
N LEU A 192 0.86 2.65 -8.60
CA LEU A 192 1.05 3.52 -7.44
C LEU A 192 1.98 4.69 -7.76
N ALA A 193 2.97 4.51 -8.65
CA ALA A 193 3.83 5.59 -9.11
C ALA A 193 3.08 6.61 -9.99
N MET A 194 2.18 6.17 -10.88
CA MET A 194 1.31 7.06 -11.67
C MET A 194 0.40 7.86 -10.75
N LEU A 195 -0.23 7.19 -9.77
CA LEU A 195 -1.07 7.85 -8.78
C LEU A 195 -0.28 8.89 -7.95
N ALA A 196 0.93 8.54 -7.55
CA ALA A 196 1.85 9.43 -6.84
C ALA A 196 2.23 10.66 -7.68
N SER A 197 2.49 10.46 -8.97
CA SER A 197 2.77 11.53 -9.93
C SER A 197 1.62 12.52 -10.03
N VAL A 198 0.39 12.02 -10.24
CA VAL A 198 -0.82 12.85 -10.35
C VAL A 198 -1.08 13.65 -9.08
N VAL A 199 -0.95 13.01 -7.91
CA VAL A 199 -1.09 13.73 -6.64
C VAL A 199 -0.02 14.80 -6.48
N ARG A 200 1.22 14.50 -6.86
CA ARG A 200 2.33 15.44 -6.74
C ARG A 200 2.13 16.67 -7.63
N THR A 201 1.63 16.51 -8.85
CA THR A 201 1.35 17.63 -9.75
C THR A 201 0.18 18.47 -9.24
N LEU A 202 -0.88 17.85 -8.71
CA LEU A 202 -2.07 18.56 -8.25
C LEU A 202 -1.93 19.20 -6.87
N SER A 203 -1.23 18.55 -5.94
CA SER A 203 -1.18 18.96 -4.52
C SER A 203 0.21 19.45 -4.07
N GLY A 204 1.24 19.34 -4.91
CA GLY A 204 2.62 19.70 -4.56
C GLY A 204 3.24 18.80 -3.48
N LEU A 205 2.58 17.70 -3.11
CA LEU A 205 3.04 16.78 -2.07
C LEU A 205 4.14 15.87 -2.61
N GLU A 206 5.24 15.74 -1.87
CA GLU A 206 6.23 14.70 -2.15
C GLU A 206 5.76 13.37 -1.58
N LEU A 207 5.79 12.33 -2.41
CA LEU A 207 5.47 10.95 -2.02
C LEU A 207 6.74 10.11 -1.96
N GLU A 208 6.83 9.28 -0.92
CA GLU A 208 7.84 8.22 -0.88
C GLU A 208 7.52 7.12 -1.91
N PRO A 209 8.54 6.50 -2.52
CA PRO A 209 8.35 5.33 -3.37
C PRO A 209 7.63 4.20 -2.62
N GLN A 210 6.62 3.57 -3.22
CA GLN A 210 5.84 2.52 -2.56
C GLN A 210 6.58 1.17 -2.53
N PHE A 211 7.43 0.90 -3.51
CA PHE A 211 8.30 -0.27 -3.54
C PHE A 211 9.78 0.12 -3.62
N ASN A 212 10.64 -0.65 -2.97
CA ASN A 212 12.09 -0.46 -2.99
C ASN A 212 12.80 -1.77 -3.36
N ASP A 213 12.72 -2.12 -4.64
CA ASP A 213 13.37 -3.28 -5.25
C ASP A 213 13.27 -4.56 -4.39
N PRO A 214 12.06 -5.13 -4.25
CA PRO A 214 11.79 -6.26 -3.34
C PRO A 214 12.55 -7.53 -3.71
N TYR A 215 12.95 -7.69 -4.98
CA TYR A 215 13.77 -8.81 -5.45
C TYR A 215 15.20 -8.81 -4.88
N LEU A 216 15.65 -7.71 -4.25
CA LEU A 216 16.96 -7.62 -3.57
C LEU A 216 16.86 -7.89 -2.06
N SER A 217 15.72 -8.41 -1.58
CA SER A 217 15.49 -8.64 -0.14
C SER A 217 16.38 -9.75 0.39
N THR A 218 17.17 -9.46 1.40
CA THR A 218 18.05 -10.44 2.08
C THR A 218 17.37 -11.14 3.25
N SER A 219 16.12 -10.76 3.56
CA SER A 219 15.35 -11.32 4.67
C SER A 219 13.88 -11.03 4.58
N LEU A 220 13.04 -11.78 5.31
CA LEU A 220 11.61 -11.51 5.39
C LEU A 220 11.35 -10.17 6.07
N GLN A 221 12.16 -9.82 7.08
CA GLN A 221 12.10 -8.49 7.69
C GLN A 221 12.40 -7.36 6.68
N ASP A 222 13.40 -7.53 5.82
CA ASP A 222 13.75 -6.54 4.79
C ASP A 222 12.68 -6.47 3.69
N PHE A 223 12.15 -7.62 3.27
CA PHE A 223 11.07 -7.71 2.29
C PHE A 223 9.82 -6.96 2.77
N TRP A 224 9.19 -7.40 3.86
CA TRP A 224 7.92 -6.84 4.35
C TRP A 224 8.08 -5.45 4.99
N GLY A 225 9.22 -5.17 5.62
CA GLY A 225 9.42 -3.95 6.39
C GLY A 225 9.93 -2.76 5.58
N ARG A 226 10.71 -3.01 4.50
CA ARG A 226 11.50 -1.96 3.84
C ARG A 226 11.39 -1.93 2.32
N ARG A 227 10.80 -2.96 1.69
CA ARG A 227 10.85 -3.10 0.23
C ARG A 227 9.51 -3.35 -0.43
N TRP A 228 8.62 -4.09 0.24
CA TRP A 228 7.29 -4.39 -0.24
C TRP A 228 6.25 -3.42 0.35
N ASN A 229 5.52 -2.73 -0.53
CA ASN A 229 4.39 -1.84 -0.20
C ASN A 229 4.56 -1.02 1.09
N LEU A 230 5.48 -0.07 1.06
CA LEU A 230 5.85 0.78 2.19
C LEU A 230 4.67 1.61 2.74
N MET A 231 3.68 1.91 1.89
CA MET A 231 2.47 2.60 2.33
C MET A 231 1.68 1.73 3.32
N VAL A 232 1.45 0.46 2.98
CA VAL A 232 0.75 -0.49 3.85
C VAL A 232 1.49 -0.67 5.17
N THR A 233 2.81 -0.86 5.13
CA THR A 233 3.62 -0.97 6.35
C THR A 233 3.53 0.30 7.21
N SER A 234 3.51 1.49 6.58
CA SER A 234 3.39 2.77 7.30
C SER A 234 2.04 3.00 7.97
N ILE A 235 0.93 2.49 7.40
CA ILE A 235 -0.40 2.65 7.97
C ILE A 235 -0.71 1.55 9.00
N LEU A 236 -0.22 0.34 8.78
CA LEU A 236 -0.37 -0.79 9.70
C LEU A 236 0.36 -0.55 11.04
N ARG A 237 1.47 0.19 11.00
CA ARG A 237 2.26 0.52 12.18
C ARG A 237 1.45 1.24 13.28
N PRO A 238 0.83 2.42 13.03
CA PRO A 238 0.06 3.13 14.04
C PRO A 238 -1.31 2.50 14.34
N ILE A 239 -1.91 1.73 13.42
CA ILE A 239 -3.25 1.18 13.61
C ILE A 239 -3.27 -0.20 14.29
N ALA A 240 -2.26 -1.03 14.04
CA ALA A 240 -2.19 -2.39 14.56
C ALA A 240 -0.95 -2.58 15.43
N TYR A 241 0.25 -2.38 14.90
CA TYR A 241 1.49 -2.73 15.59
C TYR A 241 1.67 -1.97 16.91
N ASP A 242 1.65 -0.63 16.89
CA ASP A 242 1.93 0.18 18.08
C ASP A 242 0.87 -0.01 19.19
N PRO A 243 -0.45 -0.03 18.89
CA PRO A 243 -1.47 -0.35 19.88
C PRO A 243 -1.31 -1.74 20.51
N ILE A 244 -1.09 -2.78 19.70
CA ILE A 244 -0.92 -4.15 20.21
C ILE A 244 0.36 -4.23 21.05
N LEU A 245 1.46 -3.64 20.58
CA LEU A 245 2.71 -3.63 21.31
C LEU A 245 2.57 -2.92 22.66
N TYR A 246 1.94 -1.74 22.71
CA TYR A 246 1.78 -0.98 23.95
C TYR A 246 0.92 -1.72 24.97
N THR A 247 -0.20 -2.30 24.52
CA THR A 247 -1.08 -3.09 25.39
C THR A 247 -0.37 -4.34 25.91
N CYS A 248 0.25 -5.14 25.05
CA CYS A 248 0.88 -6.39 25.44
C CYS A 248 2.19 -6.21 26.23
N LYS A 249 2.90 -5.07 26.05
CA LYS A 249 4.17 -4.79 26.74
C LYS A 249 4.03 -4.85 28.25
N ASN A 250 2.89 -4.39 28.78
CA ASN A 250 2.63 -4.34 30.22
C ASN A 250 2.37 -5.73 30.84
N PHE A 251 1.96 -6.71 30.04
CA PHE A 251 1.58 -8.05 30.53
C PHE A 251 2.66 -9.11 30.33
N ILE A 252 3.32 -9.15 29.16
CA ILE A 252 4.13 -10.32 28.73
C ILE A 252 5.60 -9.94 28.45
N GLY A 253 5.96 -8.68 28.74
CA GLY A 253 7.31 -8.15 28.51
C GLY A 253 7.60 -7.82 27.05
N ARG A 254 8.65 -7.03 26.83
CA ARG A 254 8.92 -6.37 25.53
C ARG A 254 9.18 -7.34 24.37
N ARG A 255 9.84 -8.49 24.62
CA ARG A 255 10.23 -9.44 23.56
C ARG A 255 9.02 -10.18 23.00
N TRP A 256 8.19 -10.75 23.87
CA TRP A 256 6.97 -11.45 23.48
C TRP A 256 5.92 -10.49 22.91
N ALA A 257 5.79 -9.30 23.50
CA ALA A 257 4.92 -8.25 22.96
C ALA A 257 5.31 -7.82 21.54
N GLN A 258 6.60 -7.82 21.19
CA GLN A 258 7.05 -7.57 19.80
C GLN A 258 6.57 -8.68 18.85
N GLY A 259 6.69 -9.95 19.23
CA GLY A 259 6.22 -11.07 18.41
C GLY A 259 4.71 -11.03 18.19
N ILE A 260 3.93 -10.81 19.26
CA ILE A 260 2.47 -10.68 19.20
C ILE A 260 2.05 -9.48 18.35
N ALA A 261 2.73 -8.33 18.49
CA ALA A 261 2.45 -7.15 17.67
C ALA A 261 2.72 -7.38 16.18
N ILE A 262 3.79 -8.11 15.83
CA ILE A 262 4.06 -8.51 14.44
C ILE A 262 2.94 -9.43 13.95
N LEU A 263 2.64 -10.50 14.67
CA LEU A 263 1.59 -11.46 14.28
C LEU A 263 0.23 -10.77 14.10
N GLY A 264 -0.18 -9.93 15.05
CA GLY A 264 -1.42 -9.18 14.97
C GLY A 264 -1.45 -8.19 13.81
N THR A 265 -0.31 -7.58 13.46
CA THR A 265 -0.20 -6.73 12.27
C THR A 265 -0.38 -7.53 10.99
N PHE A 266 0.24 -8.71 10.90
CA PHE A 266 0.06 -9.63 9.77
C PHE A 266 -1.38 -10.12 9.68
N LEU A 267 -2.05 -10.43 10.80
CA LEU A 267 -3.47 -10.81 10.82
C LEU A 267 -4.37 -9.69 10.29
N VAL A 268 -4.19 -8.45 10.74
CA VAL A 268 -4.95 -7.30 10.22
C VAL A 268 -4.71 -7.12 8.71
N SER A 269 -3.46 -7.26 8.27
CA SER A 269 -3.14 -7.25 6.83
C SER A 269 -3.82 -8.41 6.09
N ALA A 270 -3.87 -9.59 6.69
CA ALA A 270 -4.43 -10.80 6.11
C ALA A 270 -5.93 -10.65 5.83
N LEU A 271 -6.68 -10.14 6.81
CA LEU A 271 -8.11 -9.86 6.69
C LEU A 271 -8.40 -8.85 5.58
N MET A 272 -7.54 -7.83 5.41
CA MET A 272 -7.70 -6.86 4.33
C MET A 272 -7.45 -7.46 2.95
N HIS A 273 -6.50 -8.40 2.82
CA HIS A 273 -6.29 -9.10 1.55
C HIS A 273 -7.41 -10.08 1.26
N GLU A 274 -7.93 -10.79 2.26
CA GLU A 274 -9.11 -11.65 2.10
C GLU A 274 -10.31 -10.84 1.59
N LEU A 275 -10.51 -9.64 2.14
CA LEU A 275 -11.54 -8.70 1.71
C LEU A 275 -11.33 -8.20 0.27
N ILE A 276 -10.08 -7.89 -0.12
CA ILE A 276 -9.77 -7.51 -1.51
C ILE A 276 -10.05 -8.67 -2.46
N PHE A 277 -9.66 -9.89 -2.11
CA PHE A 277 -9.93 -11.08 -2.91
C PHE A 277 -11.44 -11.33 -3.05
N TYR A 278 -12.20 -11.09 -1.98
CA TYR A 278 -13.66 -11.12 -2.03
C TYR A 278 -14.22 -10.08 -3.01
N TYR A 279 -13.71 -8.84 -3.04
CA TYR A 279 -14.15 -7.83 -4.01
C TYR A 279 -13.84 -8.22 -5.45
N LEU A 280 -12.64 -8.75 -5.71
CA LEU A 280 -12.19 -9.15 -7.05
C LEU A 280 -12.94 -10.37 -7.58
N GLY A 281 -13.13 -11.38 -6.72
CA GLY A 281 -13.69 -12.67 -7.11
C GLY A 281 -15.19 -12.86 -6.89
N ARG A 282 -15.79 -12.10 -5.96
CA ARG A 282 -17.14 -12.34 -5.41
C ARG A 282 -17.36 -13.79 -4.94
N ALA A 283 -16.27 -14.48 -4.62
CA ALA A 283 -16.26 -15.85 -4.15
C ALA A 283 -16.07 -15.88 -2.62
N LYS A 284 -16.57 -16.92 -1.97
CA LYS A 284 -16.42 -17.08 -0.51
C LYS A 284 -14.93 -17.14 -0.12
N PRO A 285 -14.53 -16.48 0.99
CA PRO A 285 -13.15 -16.51 1.46
C PRO A 285 -12.75 -17.93 1.85
N THR A 286 -11.63 -18.43 1.31
CA THR A 286 -11.07 -19.75 1.63
C THR A 286 -10.13 -19.70 2.82
N TRP A 287 -9.74 -18.50 3.26
CA TRP A 287 -8.79 -18.25 4.36
C TRP A 287 -7.35 -18.71 4.08
N GLU A 288 -7.06 -19.22 2.87
CA GLU A 288 -5.70 -19.62 2.47
C GLU A 288 -4.75 -18.41 2.41
N VAL A 289 -5.24 -17.28 1.90
CA VAL A 289 -4.51 -16.00 1.93
C VAL A 289 -4.25 -15.58 3.37
N THR A 290 -5.20 -15.82 4.27
CA THR A 290 -5.01 -15.55 5.69
C THR A 290 -3.87 -16.37 6.29
N TRP A 291 -3.80 -17.67 5.96
CA TRP A 291 -2.70 -18.53 6.38
C TRP A 291 -1.35 -18.12 5.79
N PHE A 292 -1.30 -17.62 4.55
CA PHE A 292 -0.07 -17.07 3.98
C PHE A 292 0.50 -15.95 4.87
N PHE A 293 -0.31 -14.96 5.23
CA PHE A 293 0.18 -13.85 6.07
C PHE A 293 0.50 -14.29 7.50
N LEU A 294 -0.28 -15.20 8.09
CA LEU A 294 0.01 -15.71 9.42
C LEU A 294 1.33 -16.49 9.48
N LEU A 295 1.59 -17.33 8.47
CA LEU A 295 2.86 -18.05 8.35
C LEU A 295 4.04 -17.07 8.32
N HIS A 296 3.97 -16.03 7.46
CA HIS A 296 4.99 -14.97 7.41
C HIS A 296 5.07 -14.18 8.73
N GLY A 297 3.94 -13.95 9.39
CA GLY A 297 3.84 -13.30 10.69
C GLY A 297 4.48 -14.08 11.84
N VAL A 298 4.63 -15.41 11.72
CA VAL A 298 5.39 -16.26 12.65
C VAL A 298 6.85 -16.39 12.22
N CYS A 299 7.11 -16.60 10.93
CA CYS A 299 8.46 -16.77 10.41
C CYS A 299 9.32 -15.51 10.62
N LEU A 300 8.75 -14.31 10.51
CA LEU A 300 9.49 -13.06 10.67
C LEU A 300 10.02 -12.86 12.12
N PRO A 301 9.22 -12.99 13.20
CA PRO A 301 9.74 -12.98 14.56
C PRO A 301 10.77 -14.08 14.85
N VAL A 302 10.58 -15.28 14.29
CA VAL A 302 11.55 -16.38 14.40
C VAL A 302 12.87 -15.98 13.74
N GLU A 303 12.82 -15.43 12.53
CA GLU A 303 14.01 -14.93 11.81
C GLU A 303 14.75 -13.85 12.63
N ILE A 304 14.01 -12.88 13.20
CA ILE A 304 14.59 -11.83 14.05
C ILE A 304 15.29 -12.45 15.27
N THR A 305 14.68 -13.48 15.88
CA THR A 305 15.22 -14.13 17.07
C THR A 305 16.45 -14.96 16.73
N LEU A 306 16.43 -15.70 15.62
CA LEU A 306 17.56 -16.46 15.12
C LEU A 306 18.75 -15.54 14.78
N LYS A 307 18.50 -14.42 14.07
CA LYS A 307 19.55 -13.43 13.76
C LYS A 307 20.19 -12.84 15.01
N ARG A 308 19.38 -12.56 16.04
CA ARG A 308 19.89 -12.09 17.33
C ARG A 308 20.69 -13.17 18.06
N ALA A 309 20.25 -14.43 18.02
CA ALA A 309 20.94 -15.54 18.68
C ALA A 309 22.28 -15.89 18.02
N VAL A 310 22.33 -15.85 16.69
CA VAL A 310 23.55 -16.09 15.91
C VAL A 310 24.55 -14.94 16.11
N ASN A 311 24.09 -13.74 16.48
CA ASN A 311 24.91 -12.57 16.83
C ASN A 311 26.05 -12.29 15.82
N GLY A 312 25.76 -12.45 14.53
CA GLY A 312 26.72 -12.22 13.44
C GLY A 312 27.82 -13.28 13.28
N ARG A 313 27.79 -14.39 14.05
CA ARG A 313 28.78 -15.47 13.97
C ARG A 313 28.77 -16.21 12.63
N TRP A 314 27.59 -16.37 12.02
CA TRP A 314 27.43 -16.95 10.68
C TRP A 314 26.90 -15.87 9.73
N GLN A 315 27.75 -15.40 8.81
CA GLN A 315 27.36 -14.47 7.76
C GLN A 315 27.20 -15.21 6.43
N ILE A 316 25.96 -15.56 6.11
CA ILE A 316 25.62 -16.12 4.79
C ILE A 316 25.85 -15.04 3.73
N PRO A 317 26.47 -15.34 2.57
CA PRO A 317 26.63 -14.38 1.48
C PRO A 317 25.29 -13.76 1.05
N ARG A 318 25.28 -12.45 0.76
CA ARG A 318 24.04 -11.72 0.41
C ARG A 318 23.22 -12.36 -0.72
N PRO A 319 23.81 -12.82 -1.84
CA PRO A 319 23.04 -13.45 -2.92
C PRO A 319 22.29 -14.70 -2.45
N MET A 320 22.92 -15.49 -1.58
CA MET A 320 22.32 -16.71 -1.03
C MET A 320 21.16 -16.38 -0.09
N GLN A 321 21.30 -15.33 0.75
CA GLN A 321 20.18 -14.85 1.57
C GLN A 321 19.01 -14.36 0.71
N THR A 322 19.29 -13.68 -0.39
CA THR A 322 18.28 -13.22 -1.33
C THR A 322 17.56 -14.38 -2.01
N ILE A 323 18.30 -15.36 -2.53
CA ILE A 323 17.71 -16.56 -3.15
C ILE A 323 16.83 -17.29 -2.14
N LEU A 324 17.30 -17.49 -0.91
CA LEU A 324 16.51 -18.14 0.14
C LEU A 324 15.25 -17.36 0.50
N THR A 325 15.35 -16.04 0.65
CA THR A 325 14.21 -15.18 1.02
C THR A 325 13.17 -15.13 -0.08
N ILE A 326 13.59 -14.83 -1.31
CA ILE A 326 12.69 -14.73 -2.46
C ILE A 326 12.13 -16.11 -2.82
N GLY A 327 12.95 -17.16 -2.77
CA GLY A 327 12.51 -18.54 -2.94
C GLY A 327 11.44 -18.93 -1.93
N PHE A 328 11.61 -18.58 -0.65
CA PHE A 328 10.60 -18.80 0.38
C PHE A 328 9.30 -18.03 0.10
N VAL A 329 9.39 -16.75 -0.28
CA VAL A 329 8.21 -15.92 -0.63
C VAL A 329 7.47 -16.51 -1.83
N ILE A 330 8.19 -16.91 -2.89
CA ILE A 330 7.59 -17.52 -4.08
C ILE A 330 6.97 -18.87 -3.75
N ALA A 331 7.67 -19.73 -3.01
CA ALA A 331 7.18 -21.06 -2.64
C ALA A 331 5.90 -20.97 -1.78
N THR A 332 5.92 -20.12 -0.76
CA THR A 332 4.72 -19.89 0.09
C THR A 332 3.60 -19.20 -0.69
N GLY A 333 3.93 -18.32 -1.64
CA GLY A 333 2.96 -17.70 -2.54
C GLY A 333 2.29 -18.73 -3.46
N PHE A 334 3.07 -19.63 -4.06
CA PHE A 334 2.56 -20.71 -4.91
C PHE A 334 1.65 -21.67 -4.14
N TRP A 335 1.97 -21.89 -2.86
CA TRP A 335 1.19 -22.79 -2.02
C TRP A 335 -0.11 -22.17 -1.50
N LEU A 336 -0.09 -20.94 -0.99
CA LEU A 336 -1.21 -20.37 -0.21
C LEU A 336 -1.86 -19.13 -0.84
N PHE A 337 -1.19 -18.45 -1.77
CA PHE A 337 -1.68 -17.19 -2.35
C PHE A 337 -2.24 -17.36 -3.77
N PHE A 338 -1.59 -18.15 -4.62
CA PHE A 338 -2.03 -18.36 -6.00
C PHE A 338 -3.28 -19.22 -6.18
N PRO A 339 -3.50 -20.30 -5.41
CA PRO A 339 -4.73 -21.07 -5.54
C PRO A 339 -6.01 -20.23 -5.42
N PRO A 340 -6.18 -19.36 -4.39
CA PRO A 340 -7.37 -18.51 -4.31
C PRO A 340 -7.38 -17.41 -5.38
N PHE A 341 -6.22 -16.91 -5.81
CA PHE A 341 -6.11 -15.91 -6.88
C PHE A 341 -6.55 -16.46 -8.25
N LEU A 342 -6.30 -17.73 -8.51
CA LEU A 342 -6.73 -18.40 -9.73
C LEU A 342 -8.21 -18.81 -9.64
N ALA A 343 -8.66 -19.24 -8.46
CA ALA A 343 -10.06 -19.59 -8.21
C ALA A 343 -11.01 -18.40 -8.43
N CYS A 344 -10.59 -17.17 -8.10
CA CYS A 344 -11.38 -15.97 -8.35
C CYS A 344 -11.35 -15.49 -9.81
N LYS A 345 -10.68 -16.21 -10.72
CA LYS A 345 -10.47 -15.85 -12.14
C LYS A 345 -9.92 -14.44 -12.33
N ALA A 346 -9.25 -13.89 -11.31
CA ALA A 346 -8.83 -12.49 -11.33
C ALA A 346 -7.78 -12.24 -12.42
N GLY A 347 -6.86 -13.18 -12.64
CA GLY A 347 -5.87 -13.10 -13.71
C GLY A 347 -6.50 -13.08 -15.11
N VAL A 348 -7.48 -13.93 -15.37
CA VAL A 348 -8.14 -14.04 -16.69
C VAL A 348 -8.91 -12.77 -17.01
N ARG A 349 -9.75 -12.33 -16.07
CA ARG A 349 -10.56 -11.11 -16.20
C ARG A 349 -9.70 -9.84 -16.34
N ALA A 350 -8.54 -9.77 -15.69
CA ALA A 350 -7.59 -8.67 -15.91
C ALA A 350 -7.01 -8.68 -17.33
N ILE A 351 -6.71 -9.86 -17.87
CA ILE A 351 -6.23 -10.01 -19.26
C ILE A 351 -7.32 -9.59 -20.25
N GLU A 352 -8.58 -9.97 -20.00
CA GLU A 352 -9.74 -9.52 -20.79
C GLU A 352 -9.88 -7.99 -20.78
N GLU A 353 -9.70 -7.34 -19.62
CA GLU A 353 -9.70 -5.88 -19.51
C GLU A 353 -8.55 -5.24 -20.32
N TYR A 354 -7.34 -5.83 -20.32
CA TYR A 354 -6.25 -5.35 -21.18
C TYR A 354 -6.54 -5.53 -22.67
N ALA A 355 -7.20 -6.63 -23.06
CA ALA A 355 -7.59 -6.87 -24.44
C ALA A 355 -8.60 -5.83 -24.93
N ALA A 356 -9.62 -5.52 -24.12
CA ALA A 356 -10.61 -4.49 -24.43
C ALA A 356 -9.96 -3.10 -24.61
N VAL A 357 -9.05 -2.71 -23.71
CA VAL A 357 -8.31 -1.44 -23.83
C VAL A 357 -7.45 -1.41 -25.10
N ARG A 358 -6.80 -2.53 -25.45
CA ARG A 358 -5.98 -2.63 -26.67
C ARG A 358 -6.84 -2.48 -27.92
N GLU A 359 -8.03 -3.07 -27.95
CA GLU A 359 -8.97 -2.97 -29.06
C GLU A 359 -9.49 -1.54 -29.22
N TYR A 360 -9.93 -0.91 -28.14
CA TYR A 360 -10.34 0.50 -28.13
C TYR A 360 -9.24 1.44 -28.65
N LEU A 361 -8.00 1.27 -28.20
CA LEU A 361 -6.86 2.05 -28.67
C LEU A 361 -6.56 1.82 -30.15
N LYS A 362 -6.76 0.58 -30.63
CA LYS A 362 -6.60 0.26 -32.05
C LYS A 362 -7.67 0.98 -32.88
N GLU A 363 -8.94 0.89 -32.50
CA GLU A 363 -10.04 1.58 -33.17
C GLU A 363 -9.86 3.09 -33.18
N ALA A 364 -9.53 3.69 -32.03
CA ALA A 364 -9.22 5.12 -31.94
C ALA A 364 -8.02 5.48 -32.83
N GLY A 365 -6.97 4.66 -32.85
CA GLY A 365 -5.83 4.84 -33.74
C GLY A 365 -6.21 4.84 -35.22
N HIS A 366 -7.13 3.94 -35.64
CA HIS A 366 -7.61 3.89 -37.03
C HIS A 366 -8.51 5.10 -37.36
N ALA A 367 -9.31 5.56 -36.40
CA ALA A 367 -10.18 6.72 -36.57
C ALA A 367 -9.42 8.06 -36.65
N TYR A 368 -8.39 8.23 -35.81
CA TYR A 368 -7.63 9.49 -35.72
C TYR A 368 -6.39 9.54 -36.62
N PHE A 369 -5.82 8.39 -36.99
CA PHE A 369 -4.63 8.28 -37.84
C PHE A 369 -4.81 7.26 -38.99
N PRO A 370 -5.84 7.42 -39.85
CA PRO A 370 -6.13 6.44 -40.90
C PRO A 370 -4.98 6.24 -41.89
N TRP A 371 -4.11 7.25 -42.08
CA TRP A 371 -2.93 7.18 -42.96
C TRP A 371 -1.79 6.30 -42.42
N ILE A 372 -1.75 6.01 -41.12
CA ILE A 372 -0.72 5.12 -40.52
C ILE A 372 -1.12 3.64 -40.68
N PHE A 373 -2.42 3.35 -40.71
CA PHE A 373 -2.95 1.98 -40.72
C PHE A 373 -3.44 1.50 -42.09
N GLN A 374 -3.23 2.29 -43.16
CA GLN A 374 -3.60 1.93 -44.54
C GLN A 374 -2.52 1.14 -45.32
N GLN A 375 -1.36 0.85 -44.73
CA GLN A 375 -0.24 0.17 -45.41
C GLN A 375 0.20 -1.17 -44.78
N ILE A 376 -0.59 -1.73 -43.85
CA ILE A 376 -0.43 -3.09 -43.32
C ILE A 376 -1.74 -3.82 -43.57
#